data_AF-A0A0P7YSA4-F1
#
_entry.id   AF-A0A0P7YSA4-F1
#
_cell.length_a   1.000
_cell.length_b   1.000
_cell.length_c   1.000
_cell.angle_alpha   90.00
_cell.angle_beta   90.00
_cell.angle_gamma   90.00
#
_symmetry.space_group_name_H-M   'P 1'
#
loop_
_entity.id
_entity.type
_entity.pdbx_description
1 polymer ?
#
loop_
_entity_poly.entity_id
_entity_poly.type
_entity_poly.pdbx_seq_one_letter_code
_entity_poly.pdbx_strand_id
1 'polypeptide(L)'
;MPIVTMAGSDAVASMKANPEAKWPRRSGTTRVFPVAKPAFTPAFSLTPGETVFTIGSCFARNVERALKARGFRLPALDVLAADPDFETVGSRVLNNYGAPSILNELRWAFAEEGDIDEAALFYQLGQSWVDLHLQNTMKPTDLDTLRLRRRAIRQAYRSIAGCNAVIITLGLSEVWFDKATGYYLNMAPRRAMLRADPDRFELHVLSYDETRAMLFEAVELIRRHGRPGIQVLLTVSPVPLTATYRDQDVMVANSYSKSVLRAAVEEVVQAHDFVGYYPSFESITLSPRPEVYVEDEVHVTQEIIDLNIGRMVAAYTGEDEALTEDAALSQLETWISRPRLGFEKLTQNIDLCRNPEIATALVECALGVGRPDVAEAALPLAEDPSGIRRAMLHLAAEDHAAALAALKDKPAEARLLGKYFALRIRANAALGRFAHASVAARDWAAETPNSPAPYRILAEALNAADDPDGAAAAYARAVKISGGASGLVLDYAEFLLARGQADRARDQVAELRAGSDRDERRRQRLLQAC
;
A
#
# COMPACT_ATOMS: atom_id res chain seq x y z
N MET A 1 28.50 23.57 0.03
CA MET A 1 29.59 22.60 0.30
C MET A 1 29.08 21.22 -0.07
N PRO A 2 29.90 20.26 -0.51
CA PRO A 2 29.44 18.89 -0.76
C PRO A 2 28.93 18.26 0.54
N ILE A 3 27.78 17.57 0.49
CA ILE A 3 27.21 16.86 1.65
C ILE A 3 28.05 15.65 2.08
N VAL A 4 28.80 15.06 1.14
CA VAL A 4 29.73 13.96 1.38
C VAL A 4 30.99 14.18 0.55
N THR A 5 32.16 14.06 1.16
CA THR A 5 33.46 14.06 0.48
C THR A 5 34.23 12.81 0.88
N MET A 6 34.69 12.03 -0.09
CA MET A 6 35.49 10.83 0.14
C MET A 6 36.52 10.64 -0.96
N ALA A 7 37.62 9.92 -0.67
CA ALA A 7 38.61 9.59 -1.68
C ALA A 7 38.03 8.65 -2.73
N GLY A 8 38.51 8.73 -3.98
CA GLY A 8 38.02 7.89 -5.07
C GLY A 8 38.18 6.38 -4.81
N SER A 9 39.25 5.99 -4.10
CA SER A 9 39.45 4.60 -3.64
C SER A 9 38.32 4.12 -2.72
N ASP A 10 37.92 4.97 -1.78
CA ASP A 10 36.94 4.66 -0.75
C ASP A 10 35.53 4.62 -1.35
N ALA A 11 35.25 5.51 -2.31
CA ALA A 11 34.00 5.48 -3.08
C ALA A 11 33.82 4.16 -3.84
N VAL A 12 34.88 3.68 -4.51
CA VAL A 12 34.85 2.40 -5.23
C VAL A 12 34.75 1.22 -4.27
N ALA A 13 35.45 1.25 -3.13
CA ALA A 13 35.36 0.23 -2.11
C ALA A 13 33.95 0.14 -1.51
N SER A 14 33.35 1.30 -1.18
CA SER A 14 31.98 1.41 -0.67
C SER A 14 30.96 0.84 -1.67
N MET A 15 31.05 1.21 -2.95
CA MET A 15 30.19 0.65 -4.01
C MET A 15 30.33 -0.88 -4.13
N LYS A 16 31.54 -1.44 -3.97
CA LYS A 16 31.76 -2.89 -4.04
C LYS A 16 31.24 -3.63 -2.81
N ALA A 17 31.34 -3.03 -1.63
CA ALA A 17 30.89 -3.61 -0.37
C ALA A 17 29.37 -3.52 -0.17
N ASN A 18 28.71 -2.58 -0.84
CA ASN A 18 27.27 -2.37 -0.72
C ASN A 18 26.50 -3.19 -1.78
N PRO A 19 25.78 -4.27 -1.40
CA PRO A 19 24.99 -5.06 -2.36
C PRO A 19 23.88 -4.24 -3.04
N GLU A 20 23.47 -3.13 -2.42
CA GLU A 20 22.40 -2.25 -2.89
C GLU A 20 22.90 -1.03 -3.68
N ALA A 21 24.20 -0.94 -3.97
CA ALA A 21 24.80 0.15 -4.74
C ALA A 21 24.34 0.18 -6.21
N LYS A 22 23.68 -0.87 -6.70
CA LYS A 22 23.19 -0.98 -8.08
C LYS A 22 21.69 -1.27 -8.09
N TRP A 23 21.02 -0.81 -9.14
CA TRP A 23 19.65 -1.22 -9.43
C TRP A 23 19.59 -2.74 -9.65
N PRO A 24 18.57 -3.43 -9.11
CA PRO A 24 18.40 -4.85 -9.36
C PRO A 24 18.16 -5.10 -10.85
N ARG A 25 18.64 -6.25 -11.36
CA ARG A 25 18.36 -6.68 -12.73
C ARG A 25 16.87 -7.00 -12.86
N ARG A 26 16.26 -6.69 -14.02
CA ARG A 26 14.83 -6.87 -14.31
C ARG A 26 14.45 -8.36 -14.54
N SER A 27 14.74 -9.23 -13.59
CA SER A 27 14.36 -10.65 -13.63
C SER A 27 13.71 -11.06 -12.30
N GLY A 28 12.44 -11.45 -12.33
CA GLY A 28 11.70 -11.93 -11.15
C GLY A 28 11.35 -10.85 -10.12
N THR A 29 11.01 -11.30 -8.90
CA THR A 29 10.81 -10.44 -7.73
C THR A 29 12.14 -9.81 -7.33
N THR A 30 12.15 -8.50 -7.12
CA THR A 30 13.34 -7.76 -6.69
C THR A 30 12.96 -6.84 -5.54
N ARG A 31 13.92 -6.16 -4.93
CA ARG A 31 13.61 -5.10 -3.95
C ARG A 31 12.86 -3.90 -4.54
N VAL A 32 12.55 -3.87 -5.85
CA VAL A 32 11.79 -2.80 -6.50
C VAL A 32 10.39 -3.27 -6.91
N PHE A 33 10.15 -4.59 -7.04
CA PHE A 33 8.90 -5.15 -7.57
C PHE A 33 8.47 -6.38 -6.77
N PRO A 34 7.18 -6.51 -6.36
CA PRO A 34 6.02 -5.69 -6.76
C PRO A 34 5.94 -4.33 -6.05
N VAL A 35 6.49 -4.22 -4.85
CA VAL A 35 6.58 -2.98 -4.08
C VAL A 35 8.04 -2.71 -3.79
N ALA A 36 8.49 -1.47 -4.01
CA ALA A 36 9.85 -1.07 -3.73
C ALA A 36 10.12 -1.07 -2.23
N LYS A 37 11.17 -1.78 -1.83
CA LYS A 37 11.66 -1.94 -0.46
C LYS A 37 13.11 -1.42 -0.42
N PRO A 38 13.34 -0.09 -0.48
CA PRO A 38 14.68 0.47 -0.34
C PRO A 38 15.30 -0.01 0.97
N ALA A 39 16.53 -0.54 0.90
CA ALA A 39 17.30 -0.90 2.08
C ALA A 39 17.69 0.36 2.83
N PHE A 40 17.71 0.28 4.15
CA PHE A 40 18.14 1.34 5.03
C PHE A 40 18.76 0.73 6.28
N THR A 41 19.64 1.48 6.93
CA THR A 41 20.18 1.13 8.24
C THR A 41 19.50 2.04 9.27
N PRO A 42 18.87 1.50 10.32
CA PRO A 42 18.28 2.31 11.37
C PRO A 42 19.39 3.14 12.04
N ALA A 43 19.18 4.44 12.17
CA ALA A 43 20.17 5.33 12.79
C ALA A 43 20.28 5.13 14.32
N PHE A 44 19.26 4.52 14.91
CA PHE A 44 19.14 4.22 16.33
C PHE A 44 18.17 3.06 16.54
N SER A 45 18.14 2.49 17.74
CA SER A 45 17.17 1.49 18.17
C SER A 45 16.16 2.06 19.15
N LEU A 46 14.95 1.51 19.13
CA LEU A 46 13.84 1.80 20.02
C LEU A 46 13.45 0.51 20.75
N THR A 47 13.12 0.61 22.03
CA THR A 47 12.65 -0.53 22.83
C THR A 47 11.17 -0.36 23.17
N PRO A 48 10.33 -1.41 23.10
CA PRO A 48 8.95 -1.33 23.57
C PRO A 48 8.85 -0.70 24.97
N GLY A 49 7.85 0.15 25.19
CA GLY A 49 7.68 0.95 26.41
C GLY A 49 8.37 2.32 26.40
N GLU A 50 9.28 2.58 25.45
CA GLU A 50 9.84 3.91 25.22
C GLU A 50 8.79 4.90 24.70
N THR A 51 9.08 6.19 24.88
CA THR A 51 8.17 7.30 24.53
C THR A 51 8.51 7.90 23.18
N VAL A 52 7.52 7.99 22.29
CA VAL A 52 7.69 8.54 20.93
C VAL A 52 6.71 9.70 20.70
N PHE A 53 7.23 10.80 20.14
CA PHE A 53 6.42 11.90 19.62
C PHE A 53 6.33 11.80 18.10
N THR A 54 5.18 12.07 17.51
CA THR A 54 5.07 12.14 16.04
C THR A 54 4.43 13.44 15.59
N ILE A 55 4.98 14.02 14.53
CA ILE A 55 4.47 15.22 13.86
C ILE A 55 4.46 14.95 12.36
N GLY A 56 3.48 15.47 11.65
CA GLY A 56 3.53 15.44 10.19
C GLY A 56 2.17 15.30 9.54
N SER A 57 2.19 14.82 8.29
CA SER A 57 0.96 14.52 7.55
C SER A 57 0.14 13.38 8.17
N CYS A 58 -1.01 13.06 7.57
CA CYS A 58 -1.84 11.91 7.97
C CYS A 58 -1.07 10.58 8.07
N PHE A 59 0.05 10.44 7.35
CA PHE A 59 0.94 9.28 7.47
C PHE A 59 1.48 9.10 8.91
N ALA A 60 1.80 10.20 9.60
CA ALA A 60 2.25 10.17 10.99
C ALA A 60 1.21 9.54 11.92
N ARG A 61 -0.10 9.73 11.66
CA ARG A 61 -1.16 9.12 12.48
C ARG A 61 -1.20 7.59 12.37
N ASN A 62 -0.85 7.06 11.20
CA ASN A 62 -0.72 5.61 11.02
C ASN A 62 0.51 5.09 11.79
N VAL A 63 1.62 5.85 11.79
CA VAL A 63 2.81 5.53 12.59
C VAL A 63 2.48 5.46 14.07
N GLU A 64 1.74 6.44 14.61
CA GLU A 64 1.30 6.43 16.01
C GLU A 64 0.51 5.17 16.37
N ARG A 65 -0.44 4.79 15.51
CA ARG A 65 -1.28 3.61 15.74
C ARG A 65 -0.42 2.34 15.80
N ALA A 66 0.51 2.18 14.89
CA ALA A 66 1.37 1.00 14.82
C ALA A 66 2.38 0.92 15.98
N LEU A 67 2.93 2.06 16.40
CA LEU A 67 3.79 2.15 17.58
C LEU A 67 3.00 1.84 18.85
N LYS A 68 1.80 2.40 19.02
CA LYS A 68 0.93 2.10 20.17
C LYS A 68 0.60 0.61 20.26
N ALA A 69 0.29 -0.02 19.14
CA ALA A 69 0.00 -1.46 19.06
C ALA A 69 1.18 -2.35 19.50
N ARG A 70 2.41 -1.82 19.46
CA ARG A 70 3.65 -2.50 19.88
C ARG A 70 4.15 -2.04 21.25
N GLY A 71 3.27 -1.42 22.05
CA GLY A 71 3.57 -1.06 23.43
C GLY A 71 4.41 0.20 23.61
N PHE A 72 4.63 1.00 22.56
CA PHE A 72 5.23 2.33 22.70
C PHE A 72 4.26 3.30 23.36
N ARG A 73 4.80 4.22 24.16
CA ARG A 73 4.03 5.29 24.79
C ARG A 73 4.05 6.53 23.91
N LEU A 74 2.91 7.17 23.73
CA LEU A 74 2.76 8.39 22.92
C LEU A 74 2.19 9.52 23.80
N PRO A 75 3.03 10.19 24.61
CA PRO A 75 2.57 11.17 25.59
C PRO A 75 1.69 12.28 25.01
N ALA A 76 1.95 12.68 23.75
CA ALA A 76 1.14 13.64 23.02
C ALA A 76 -0.34 13.24 22.95
N LEU A 77 -0.60 11.95 22.72
CA LEU A 77 -1.95 11.42 22.61
C LEU A 77 -2.62 11.36 23.98
N ASP A 78 -1.86 11.03 25.03
CA ASP A 78 -2.37 11.01 26.40
C ASP A 78 -2.78 12.41 26.86
N VAL A 79 -1.99 13.43 26.51
CA VAL A 79 -2.32 14.85 26.76
C VAL A 79 -3.61 15.25 26.05
N LEU A 80 -3.77 14.89 24.77
CA LEU A 80 -4.96 15.24 24.00
C LEU A 80 -6.21 14.46 24.45
N ALA A 81 -6.05 13.20 24.87
CA ALA A 81 -7.16 12.38 25.34
C ALA A 81 -7.67 12.81 26.72
N ALA A 82 -6.82 13.43 27.54
CA ALA A 82 -7.20 13.92 28.86
C ALA A 82 -8.09 15.18 28.84
N ASP A 83 -8.26 15.83 27.68
CA ASP A 83 -9.01 17.07 27.54
C ASP A 83 -10.35 16.82 26.80
N PRO A 84 -11.51 17.01 27.47
CA PRO A 84 -12.84 16.71 26.92
C PRO A 84 -13.17 17.45 25.61
N ASP A 85 -12.59 18.64 25.40
CA ASP A 85 -12.81 19.44 24.19
C ASP A 85 -12.01 18.90 22.98
N PHE A 86 -11.12 17.93 23.20
CA PHE A 86 -10.24 17.32 22.20
C PHE A 86 -10.47 15.84 22.01
N GLU A 87 -11.06 15.16 22.98
CA GLU A 87 -11.50 13.77 22.83
C GLU A 87 -12.34 13.61 21.55
N THR A 88 -13.19 14.60 21.25
CA THR A 88 -14.03 14.65 20.03
C THR A 88 -13.29 15.11 18.77
N VAL A 89 -12.18 15.83 18.89
CA VAL A 89 -11.37 16.36 17.78
C VAL A 89 -10.38 15.32 17.27
N GLY A 90 -9.85 14.48 18.17
CA GLY A 90 -8.89 13.42 17.89
C GLY A 90 -7.49 13.92 17.54
N SER A 91 -6.55 12.99 17.35
CA SER A 91 -5.12 13.29 17.13
C SER A 91 -4.80 14.01 15.81
N ARG A 92 -5.80 14.23 14.94
CA ARG A 92 -5.66 14.96 13.67
C ARG A 92 -5.29 16.43 13.86
N VAL A 93 -5.52 16.99 15.05
CA VAL A 93 -5.10 18.36 15.40
C VAL A 93 -3.58 18.55 15.33
N LEU A 94 -2.80 17.47 15.47
CA LEU A 94 -1.34 17.49 15.37
C LEU A 94 -0.83 17.36 13.93
N ASN A 95 -1.72 17.19 12.95
CA ASN A 95 -1.29 17.10 11.56
C ASN A 95 -0.73 18.44 11.11
N ASN A 96 0.54 18.43 10.72
CA ASN A 96 1.29 19.63 10.34
C ASN A 96 2.19 19.31 9.15
N TYR A 97 2.11 20.08 8.07
CA TYR A 97 2.60 19.62 6.78
C TYR A 97 3.88 20.29 6.27
N GLY A 98 4.09 21.57 6.57
CA GLY A 98 5.26 22.34 6.14
C GLY A 98 6.37 22.35 7.20
N ALA A 99 7.63 22.39 6.77
CA ALA A 99 8.75 22.67 7.67
C ALA A 99 8.56 23.93 8.54
N PRO A 100 8.11 25.09 7.99
CA PRO A 100 7.93 26.29 8.81
C PRO A 100 6.78 26.18 9.81
N SER A 101 5.67 25.54 9.45
CA SER A 101 4.54 25.38 10.37
C SER A 101 4.86 24.40 11.49
N ILE A 102 5.70 23.38 11.25
CA ILE A 102 6.26 22.52 12.31
C ILE A 102 7.19 23.32 13.22
N LEU A 103 8.06 24.15 12.64
CA LEU A 103 8.97 25.01 13.39
C LEU A 103 8.21 26.00 14.28
N ASN A 104 7.10 26.57 13.79
CA ASN A 104 6.23 27.44 14.60
C ASN A 104 5.74 26.73 15.87
N GLU A 105 5.20 25.52 15.75
CA GLU A 105 4.69 24.77 16.90
C GLU A 105 5.80 24.46 17.92
N LEU A 106 7.00 24.10 17.44
CA LEU A 106 8.17 23.88 18.30
C LEU A 106 8.58 25.16 19.03
N ARG A 107 8.67 26.29 18.32
CA ARG A 107 8.97 27.59 18.92
C ARG A 107 7.93 27.95 19.97
N TRP A 108 6.64 27.80 19.68
CA TRP A 108 5.56 28.13 20.62
C TRP A 108 5.45 27.20 21.82
N ALA A 109 5.83 25.94 21.66
CA ALA A 109 5.88 24.99 22.76
C ALA A 109 6.97 25.36 23.77
N PHE A 110 8.12 25.84 23.29
CA PHE A 110 9.30 26.10 24.11
C PHE A 110 9.60 27.59 24.37
N ALA A 111 8.80 28.50 23.84
CA ALA A 111 8.89 29.93 24.14
C ALA A 111 8.56 30.23 25.61
N GLU A 112 9.14 31.30 26.14
CA GLU A 112 8.82 31.79 27.47
C GLU A 112 7.39 32.35 27.52
N GLU A 113 6.84 32.47 28.72
CA GLU A 113 5.49 32.98 28.89
C GLU A 113 5.44 34.47 28.53
N GLY A 114 4.64 34.83 27.52
CA GLY A 114 4.53 36.20 27.00
C GLY A 114 5.25 36.47 25.67
N ASP A 115 6.11 35.57 25.21
CA ASP A 115 6.85 35.72 23.94
C ASP A 115 5.98 35.50 22.69
N ILE A 116 4.79 34.92 22.87
CA ILE A 116 3.87 34.60 21.78
C ILE A 116 2.69 35.54 21.87
N ASP A 117 2.48 36.32 20.80
CA ASP A 117 1.20 36.98 20.59
C ASP A 117 0.14 35.94 20.22
N GLU A 118 -0.64 35.50 21.22
CA GLU A 118 -1.69 34.51 21.02
C GLU A 118 -2.80 35.02 20.09
N ALA A 119 -3.05 36.34 20.03
CA ALA A 119 -4.05 36.91 19.14
C ALA A 119 -3.65 36.76 17.66
N ALA A 120 -2.35 36.71 17.37
CA ALA A 120 -1.81 36.50 16.03
C ALA A 120 -2.09 35.10 15.46
N LEU A 121 -2.52 34.13 16.29
CA LEU A 121 -2.79 32.75 15.85
C LEU A 121 -4.21 32.58 15.26
N PHE A 122 -5.08 33.58 15.47
CA PHE A 122 -6.50 33.48 15.16
C PHE A 122 -6.95 34.50 14.12
N TYR A 123 -8.00 34.14 13.38
CA TYR A 123 -8.65 35.02 12.42
C TYR A 123 -10.16 35.06 12.67
N GLN A 124 -10.73 36.27 12.75
CA GLN A 124 -12.16 36.45 12.94
C GLN A 124 -12.91 36.26 11.62
N LEU A 125 -13.78 35.25 11.56
CA LEU A 125 -14.63 34.95 10.41
C LEU A 125 -16.11 35.16 10.78
N GLY A 126 -16.59 36.38 10.56
CA GLY A 126 -17.94 36.79 10.97
C GLY A 126 -18.05 36.85 12.50
N GLN A 127 -18.96 36.05 13.07
CA GLN A 127 -19.16 35.95 14.53
C GLN A 127 -18.31 34.85 15.18
N SER A 128 -17.57 34.08 14.38
CA SER A 128 -16.73 32.98 14.86
C SER A 128 -15.26 33.25 14.55
N TRP A 129 -14.40 32.40 15.07
CA TRP A 129 -12.95 32.46 14.91
C TRP A 129 -12.44 31.18 14.29
N VAL A 130 -11.33 31.28 13.56
CA VAL A 130 -10.57 30.13 13.07
C VAL A 130 -9.13 30.23 13.54
N ASP A 131 -8.54 29.07 13.77
CA ASP A 131 -7.13 28.91 14.05
C ASP A 131 -6.36 28.74 12.74
N LEU A 132 -5.41 29.64 12.51
CA LEU A 132 -4.63 29.73 11.27
C LEU A 132 -3.59 28.60 11.11
N HIS A 133 -3.34 27.83 12.16
CA HIS A 133 -2.34 26.76 12.17
C HIS A 133 -2.96 25.37 12.32
N LEU A 134 -4.30 25.27 12.29
CA LEU A 134 -5.05 24.00 12.24
C LEU A 134 -5.58 23.69 10.85
N GLN A 135 -6.11 22.47 10.69
CA GLN A 135 -6.72 22.03 9.45
C GLN A 135 -8.01 22.76 9.11
N ASN A 136 -8.22 23.07 7.82
CA ASN A 136 -9.45 23.70 7.33
C ASN A 136 -10.73 22.86 7.51
N THR A 137 -10.60 21.56 7.81
CA THR A 137 -11.72 20.67 8.14
C THR A 137 -12.33 20.98 9.52
N MET A 138 -11.59 21.66 10.41
CA MET A 138 -12.12 22.11 11.68
C MET A 138 -13.10 23.26 11.49
N LYS A 139 -14.23 23.23 12.20
CA LYS A 139 -15.26 24.26 12.09
C LYS A 139 -14.83 25.53 12.84
N PRO A 140 -15.15 26.73 12.33
CA PRO A 140 -15.04 27.96 13.09
C PRO A 140 -15.81 27.85 14.43
N THR A 141 -15.27 28.42 15.51
CA THR A 141 -15.83 28.36 16.87
C THR A 141 -15.51 29.65 17.64
N ASP A 142 -15.92 29.77 18.90
CA ASP A 142 -15.54 30.89 19.76
C ASP A 142 -14.04 30.91 20.10
N LEU A 143 -13.55 32.08 20.51
CA LEU A 143 -12.12 32.31 20.76
C LEU A 143 -11.59 31.51 21.96
N ASP A 144 -12.41 31.31 23.00
CA ASP A 144 -11.97 30.63 24.23
C ASP A 144 -11.75 29.14 23.98
N THR A 145 -12.61 28.50 23.18
CA THR A 145 -12.38 27.14 22.67
C THR A 145 -11.05 27.06 21.91
N LEU A 146 -10.74 28.02 21.03
CA LEU A 146 -9.50 28.01 20.27
C LEU A 146 -8.25 28.18 21.15
N ARG A 147 -8.31 29.05 22.16
CA ARG A 147 -7.23 29.22 23.16
C ARG A 147 -6.99 27.93 23.93
N LEU A 148 -8.05 27.26 24.36
CA LEU A 148 -7.93 25.96 25.00
C LEU A 148 -7.24 24.95 24.06
N ARG A 149 -7.56 24.98 22.75
CA ARG A 149 -6.88 24.14 21.74
C ARG A 149 -5.40 24.39 21.68
N ARG A 150 -5.01 25.66 21.62
CA ARG A 150 -3.60 26.03 21.58
C ARG A 150 -2.87 25.64 22.85
N ARG A 151 -3.50 25.74 24.02
CA ARG A 151 -2.92 25.24 25.27
C ARG A 151 -2.66 23.73 25.23
N ALA A 152 -3.64 22.93 24.81
CA ALA A 152 -3.50 21.47 24.73
C ALA A 152 -2.42 21.06 23.71
N ILE A 153 -2.40 21.69 22.52
CA ILE A 153 -1.38 21.43 21.49
C ILE A 153 0.02 21.80 22.00
N ARG A 154 0.18 22.99 22.59
CA ARG A 154 1.47 23.40 23.19
C ARG A 154 1.93 22.40 24.26
N GLN A 155 1.02 21.90 25.10
CA GLN A 155 1.35 20.89 26.09
C GLN A 155 1.72 19.54 25.46
N ALA A 156 1.04 19.14 24.39
CA ALA A 156 1.41 17.95 23.62
C ALA A 156 2.83 18.10 23.07
N TYR A 157 3.17 19.21 22.41
CA TYR A 157 4.52 19.46 21.91
C TYR A 157 5.57 19.53 23.03
N ARG A 158 5.25 20.10 24.20
CA ARG A 158 6.15 20.08 25.37
C ARG A 158 6.48 18.67 25.85
N SER A 159 5.65 17.68 25.56
CA SER A 159 5.93 16.28 25.91
C SER A 159 7.16 15.70 25.19
N ILE A 160 7.63 16.34 24.10
CA ILE A 160 8.90 16.02 23.42
C ILE A 160 10.07 15.97 24.43
N ALA A 161 10.04 16.80 25.48
CA ALA A 161 11.08 16.81 26.52
C ALA A 161 11.32 15.44 27.16
N GLY A 162 10.27 14.60 27.26
CA GLY A 162 10.33 13.26 27.83
C GLY A 162 10.43 12.13 26.81
N CYS A 163 10.48 12.43 25.50
CA CYS A 163 10.47 11.41 24.44
C CYS A 163 11.87 10.83 24.16
N ASN A 164 11.93 9.53 23.93
CA ASN A 164 13.11 8.85 23.40
C ASN A 164 13.35 9.22 21.93
N ALA A 165 12.27 9.34 21.13
CA ALA A 165 12.38 9.73 19.74
C ALA A 165 11.25 10.66 19.27
N VAL A 166 11.56 11.49 18.28
CA VAL A 166 10.61 12.31 17.54
C VAL A 166 10.59 11.89 16.07
N ILE A 167 9.42 11.53 15.54
CA ILE A 167 9.24 11.18 14.13
C ILE A 167 8.57 12.35 13.42
N ILE A 168 9.21 12.90 12.39
CA ILE A 168 8.71 14.02 11.60
C ILE A 168 8.45 13.56 10.16
N THR A 169 7.19 13.64 9.74
CA THR A 169 6.78 13.32 8.35
C THR A 169 6.43 14.59 7.57
N LEU A 170 7.32 15.01 6.67
CA LEU A 170 7.19 16.25 5.91
C LEU A 170 6.21 16.11 4.74
N GLY A 171 5.35 17.12 4.53
CA GLY A 171 4.26 17.07 3.56
C GLY A 171 4.49 17.91 2.31
N LEU A 172 4.79 19.20 2.47
CA LEU A 172 4.68 20.22 1.40
C LEU A 172 5.81 21.26 1.52
N SER A 173 6.15 21.89 0.40
CA SER A 173 7.03 23.06 0.32
C SER A 173 6.31 24.32 -0.21
N GLU A 174 5.06 24.17 -0.63
CA GLU A 174 4.19 25.27 -1.03
C GLU A 174 3.32 25.63 0.19
N VAL A 175 3.63 26.76 0.81
CA VAL A 175 3.10 27.19 2.10
C VAL A 175 2.56 28.61 2.00
N TRP A 176 1.70 28.99 2.93
CA TRP A 176 1.16 30.35 2.97
C TRP A 176 1.77 31.12 4.13
N PHE A 177 2.09 32.39 3.89
CA PHE A 177 2.66 33.31 4.85
C PHE A 177 1.64 34.40 5.17
N ASP A 178 1.43 34.68 6.45
CA ASP A 178 0.58 35.77 6.91
C ASP A 178 1.43 37.00 7.23
N LYS A 179 1.35 38.02 6.36
CA LYS A 179 2.14 39.25 6.50
C LYS A 179 1.78 40.06 7.74
N ALA A 180 0.56 39.89 8.26
CA ALA A 180 0.12 40.63 9.44
C ALA A 180 0.80 40.10 10.70
N THR A 181 1.10 38.80 10.75
CA THR A 181 1.56 38.10 11.96
C THR A 181 3.00 37.62 11.86
N GLY A 182 3.55 37.55 10.63
CA GLY A 182 4.90 37.02 10.38
C GLY A 182 4.98 35.49 10.48
N TYR A 183 3.85 34.79 10.55
CA TYR A 183 3.81 33.34 10.68
C TYR A 183 3.43 32.64 9.37
N TYR A 184 4.07 31.51 9.13
CA TYR A 184 3.60 30.53 8.17
C TYR A 184 2.38 29.76 8.69
N LEU A 185 1.44 29.54 7.78
CA LEU A 185 0.21 28.80 8.00
C LEU A 185 0.42 27.30 7.76
N ASN A 186 -0.34 26.47 8.47
CA ASN A 186 -0.34 25.02 8.24
C ASN A 186 -1.14 24.63 6.98
N MET A 187 -2.15 25.42 6.63
CA MET A 187 -3.02 25.22 5.48
C MET A 187 -3.26 26.53 4.75
N ALA A 188 -3.68 26.44 3.49
CA ALA A 188 -4.08 27.61 2.73
C ALA A 188 -5.21 28.41 3.42
N PRO A 189 -5.17 29.74 3.39
CA PRO A 189 -6.26 30.59 3.86
C PRO A 189 -7.60 30.20 3.22
N ARG A 190 -8.69 30.23 4.01
CA ARG A 190 -10.04 30.04 3.47
C ARG A 190 -10.35 31.13 2.46
N ARG A 191 -11.09 30.79 1.39
CA ARG A 191 -11.52 31.75 0.34
C ARG A 191 -12.20 33.01 0.89
N ALA A 192 -12.94 32.91 2.00
CA ALA A 192 -13.57 34.06 2.63
C ALA A 192 -12.54 35.05 3.21
N MET A 193 -11.44 34.53 3.78
CA MET A 193 -10.34 35.35 4.32
C MET A 193 -9.57 36.03 3.18
N LEU A 194 -9.29 35.30 2.10
CA LEU A 194 -8.65 35.88 0.89
C LEU A 194 -9.50 36.97 0.22
N ARG A 195 -10.84 36.90 0.32
CA ARG A 195 -11.72 37.96 -0.20
C ARG A 195 -11.79 39.17 0.73
N ALA A 196 -11.74 38.94 2.04
CA ALA A 196 -11.80 40.00 3.04
C ALA A 196 -10.47 40.77 3.09
N ASP A 197 -9.34 40.05 3.08
CA ASP A 197 -7.99 40.60 3.19
C ASP A 197 -7.10 40.09 2.03
N PRO A 198 -7.30 40.58 0.79
CA PRO A 198 -6.59 40.08 -0.39
C PRO A 198 -5.07 40.23 -0.33
N ASP A 199 -4.58 41.26 0.37
CA ASP A 199 -3.15 41.56 0.47
C ASP A 199 -2.47 40.97 1.70
N ARG A 200 -3.20 40.30 2.60
CA ARG A 200 -2.64 39.79 3.88
C ARG A 200 -1.80 38.53 3.71
N PHE A 201 -2.19 37.64 2.80
CA PHE A 201 -1.61 36.31 2.70
C PHE A 201 -0.81 36.13 1.42
N GLU A 202 0.41 35.61 1.55
CA GLU A 202 1.31 35.34 0.43
C GLU A 202 1.55 33.85 0.26
N LEU A 203 1.59 33.38 -0.99
CA LEU A 203 2.02 32.03 -1.30
C LEU A 203 3.54 31.99 -1.40
N HIS A 204 4.19 31.24 -0.53
CA HIS A 204 5.64 31.01 -0.58
C HIS A 204 5.93 29.58 -1.03
N VAL A 205 6.80 29.46 -2.02
CA VAL A 205 7.33 28.17 -2.47
C VAL A 205 8.76 28.07 -1.97
N LEU A 206 8.96 27.28 -0.92
CA LEU A 206 10.23 27.24 -0.22
C LEU A 206 11.34 26.72 -1.13
N SER A 207 12.48 27.40 -1.08
CA SER A 207 13.74 26.94 -1.66
C SER A 207 14.37 25.83 -0.82
N TYR A 208 15.43 25.24 -1.37
CA TYR A 208 16.27 24.30 -0.64
C TYR A 208 16.82 24.90 0.65
N ASP A 209 17.42 26.09 0.57
CA ASP A 209 18.09 26.73 1.71
C ASP A 209 17.11 27.11 2.82
N GLU A 210 15.93 27.63 2.48
CA GLU A 210 14.89 27.94 3.46
C GLU A 210 14.37 26.68 4.14
N THR A 211 14.06 25.64 3.37
CA THR A 211 13.60 24.35 3.90
C THR A 211 14.66 23.75 4.82
N ARG A 212 15.92 23.71 4.38
CA ARG A 212 17.05 23.18 5.15
C ARG A 212 17.28 23.97 6.42
N ALA A 213 17.27 25.31 6.36
CA ALA A 213 17.44 26.16 7.54
C ALA A 213 16.34 25.93 8.60
N MET A 214 15.08 25.86 8.17
CA MET A 214 13.94 25.62 9.07
C MET A 214 14.00 24.22 9.71
N LEU A 215 14.36 23.19 8.94
CA LEU A 215 14.53 21.83 9.47
C LEU A 215 15.70 21.75 10.45
N PHE A 216 16.80 22.42 10.15
CA PHE A 216 17.96 22.50 11.05
C PHE A 216 17.55 23.10 12.40
N GLU A 217 16.85 24.23 12.37
CA GLU A 217 16.38 24.86 13.60
C GLU A 217 15.37 23.98 14.36
N ALA A 218 14.47 23.30 13.65
CA ALA A 218 13.49 22.40 14.26
C ALA A 218 14.18 21.24 14.99
N VAL A 219 15.17 20.57 14.38
CA VAL A 219 15.89 19.47 15.04
C VAL A 219 16.75 19.96 16.20
N GLU A 220 17.34 21.15 16.11
CA GLU A 220 18.11 21.77 17.19
C GLU A 220 17.23 22.17 18.38
N LEU A 221 16.01 22.67 18.15
CA LEU A 221 15.04 22.91 19.21
C LEU A 221 14.64 21.61 19.91
N ILE A 222 14.39 20.54 19.15
CA ILE A 222 14.09 19.21 19.71
C ILE A 222 15.26 18.71 20.56
N ARG A 223 16.50 18.84 20.07
CA ARG A 223 17.69 18.43 20.81
C ARG A 223 17.90 19.24 22.08
N ARG A 224 17.69 20.56 22.02
CA ARG A 224 17.89 21.49 23.14
C ARG A 224 16.90 21.27 24.27
N HIS A 225 15.63 21.03 23.94
CA HIS A 225 14.55 20.88 24.93
C HIS A 225 14.20 19.41 25.22
N GLY A 226 14.75 18.47 24.46
CA GLY A 226 14.63 17.03 24.66
C GLY A 226 15.51 16.50 25.77
N ARG A 227 15.20 15.28 26.23
CA ARG A 227 16.08 14.53 27.15
C ARG A 227 17.45 14.23 26.51
N PRO A 228 18.50 14.01 27.33
CA PRO A 228 19.74 13.45 26.85
C PRO A 228 19.50 12.15 26.07
N GLY A 229 20.09 12.05 24.88
CA GLY A 229 19.97 10.89 23.99
C GLY A 229 18.74 10.88 23.08
N ILE A 230 17.90 11.92 23.07
CA ILE A 230 16.75 12.00 22.15
C ILE A 230 17.18 11.80 20.69
N GLN A 231 16.39 11.03 19.94
CA GLN A 231 16.63 10.74 18.52
C GLN A 231 15.55 11.37 17.65
N VAL A 232 15.87 11.67 16.39
CA VAL A 232 14.90 12.18 15.42
C VAL A 232 14.88 11.29 14.19
N LEU A 233 13.69 10.92 13.73
CA LEU A 233 13.49 10.23 12.46
C LEU A 233 12.74 11.13 11.49
N LEU A 234 13.40 11.51 10.41
CA LEU A 234 12.78 12.27 9.32
C LEU A 234 12.26 11.32 8.25
N THR A 235 11.12 11.66 7.66
CA THR A 235 10.60 11.00 6.46
C THR A 235 9.82 11.99 5.61
N VAL A 236 9.76 11.76 4.30
CA VAL A 236 8.97 12.56 3.37
C VAL A 236 7.67 11.81 3.08
N SER A 237 6.54 12.51 3.17
CA SER A 237 5.24 11.90 2.92
C SER A 237 5.07 11.56 1.43
N PRO A 238 4.64 10.34 1.10
CA PRO A 238 4.37 9.90 -0.28
C PRO A 238 3.09 10.47 -0.88
N VAL A 239 2.23 11.07 -0.05
CA VAL A 239 0.94 11.63 -0.47
C VAL A 239 1.22 12.85 -1.36
N PRO A 240 0.73 12.86 -2.62
CA PRO A 240 0.96 13.98 -3.53
C PRO A 240 0.14 15.21 -3.14
N LEU A 241 0.56 16.38 -3.63
CA LEU A 241 -0.24 17.60 -3.53
C LEU A 241 -1.61 17.39 -4.20
N THR A 242 -2.69 17.73 -3.50
CA THR A 242 -4.04 17.71 -4.07
C THR A 242 -4.25 18.85 -5.08
N ALA A 243 -3.61 19.99 -4.87
CA ALA A 243 -3.67 21.15 -5.73
C ALA A 243 -2.39 21.99 -5.60
N THR A 244 -2.13 22.85 -6.59
CA THR A 244 -1.14 23.93 -6.52
C THR A 244 -1.80 25.26 -6.81
N TYR A 245 -1.33 26.32 -6.17
CA TYR A 245 -1.72 27.71 -6.40
C TYR A 245 -0.83 28.42 -7.42
N ARG A 246 0.13 27.71 -8.02
CA ARG A 246 0.97 28.20 -9.10
C ARG A 246 0.31 27.97 -10.46
N ASP A 247 0.72 28.77 -11.43
CA ASP A 247 0.36 28.60 -12.85
C ASP A 247 1.18 27.46 -13.50
N GLN A 248 0.99 26.23 -13.01
CA GLN A 248 1.63 25.03 -13.54
C GLN A 248 0.87 23.76 -13.14
N ASP A 249 1.23 22.65 -13.78
CA ASP A 249 0.68 21.33 -13.47
C ASP A 249 1.02 20.89 -12.03
N VAL A 250 0.03 20.30 -11.34
CA VAL A 250 0.16 19.86 -9.93
C VAL A 250 1.19 18.75 -9.76
N MET A 251 1.42 17.89 -10.76
CA MET A 251 2.43 16.84 -10.71
C MET A 251 3.83 17.44 -10.78
N VAL A 252 4.03 18.50 -11.57
CA VAL A 252 5.29 19.27 -11.61
C VAL A 252 5.53 19.98 -10.28
N ALA A 253 4.49 20.63 -9.73
CA ALA A 253 4.54 21.27 -8.42
C ALA A 253 4.89 20.28 -7.29
N ASN A 254 4.26 19.11 -7.30
CA ASN A 254 4.50 18.03 -6.36
C ASN A 254 5.92 17.48 -6.49
N SER A 255 6.40 17.29 -7.72
CA SER A 255 7.76 16.80 -7.99
C SER A 255 8.81 17.75 -7.40
N TYR A 256 8.66 19.06 -7.60
CA TYR A 256 9.52 20.06 -6.94
C TYR A 256 9.43 19.95 -5.42
N SER A 257 8.20 19.92 -4.88
CA SER A 257 7.99 19.92 -3.43
C SER A 257 8.61 18.72 -2.73
N LYS A 258 8.45 17.51 -3.26
CA LYS A 258 9.05 16.32 -2.66
C LYS A 258 10.56 16.29 -2.84
N SER A 259 11.06 16.77 -3.98
CA SER A 259 12.50 16.82 -4.25
C SER A 259 13.22 17.78 -3.30
N VAL A 260 12.69 18.98 -3.07
CA VAL A 260 13.32 19.98 -2.20
C VAL A 260 13.31 19.52 -0.74
N LEU A 261 12.20 18.94 -0.26
CA LEU A 261 12.10 18.36 1.06
C LEU A 261 13.09 17.21 1.24
N ARG A 262 13.16 16.28 0.28
CA ARG A 262 14.05 15.13 0.35
C ARG A 262 15.53 15.53 0.34
N ALA A 263 15.90 16.50 -0.50
CA ALA A 263 17.25 17.03 -0.55
C ALA A 263 17.64 17.73 0.76
N ALA A 264 16.76 18.56 1.32
CA ALA A 264 17.01 19.27 2.58
C ALA A 264 17.17 18.28 3.75
N VAL A 265 16.34 17.24 3.80
CA VAL A 265 16.45 16.15 4.79
C VAL A 265 17.81 15.45 4.71
N GLU A 266 18.35 15.22 3.51
CA GLU A 266 19.67 14.59 3.36
C GLU A 266 20.76 15.39 4.07
N GLU A 267 20.80 16.71 3.86
CA GLU A 267 21.83 17.55 4.51
C GLU A 267 21.63 17.61 6.03
N VAL A 268 20.38 17.67 6.51
CA VAL A 268 20.10 17.66 7.96
C VAL A 268 20.55 16.34 8.60
N VAL A 269 20.35 15.20 7.93
CA VAL A 269 20.82 13.89 8.40
C VAL A 269 22.35 13.83 8.43
N GLN A 270 23.03 14.32 7.40
CA GLN A 270 24.50 14.35 7.39
C GLN A 270 25.09 15.29 8.46
N ALA A 271 24.36 16.35 8.82
CA ALA A 271 24.82 17.33 9.79
C ALA A 271 24.63 16.90 11.27
N HIS A 272 23.79 15.90 11.56
CA HIS A 272 23.45 15.52 12.93
C HIS A 272 23.49 14.00 13.13
N ASP A 273 24.27 13.54 14.10
CA ASP A 273 24.45 12.12 14.43
C ASP A 273 23.21 11.41 15.01
N PHE A 274 22.20 12.19 15.41
CA PHE A 274 20.98 11.71 16.05
C PHE A 274 19.74 11.81 15.17
N VAL A 275 19.94 12.15 13.91
CA VAL A 275 18.87 12.31 12.94
C VAL A 275 19.01 11.21 11.89
N GLY A 276 17.99 10.36 11.80
CA GLY A 276 17.88 9.33 10.76
C GLY A 276 16.89 9.72 9.66
N TYR A 277 16.97 9.01 8.53
CA TYR A 277 15.95 9.07 7.47
C TYR A 277 15.27 7.71 7.30
N TYR A 278 13.94 7.70 7.18
CA TYR A 278 13.18 6.53 6.75
C TYR A 278 12.62 6.69 5.33
N PRO A 279 12.98 5.80 4.37
CA PRO A 279 12.64 5.94 2.95
C PRO A 279 11.21 5.47 2.59
N SER A 280 10.19 5.97 3.29
CA SER A 280 8.78 5.69 2.97
C SER A 280 8.35 6.33 1.64
N PHE A 281 8.88 7.51 1.33
CA PHE A 281 8.65 8.22 0.07
C PHE A 281 9.10 7.38 -1.13
N GLU A 282 10.34 6.91 -1.13
CA GLU A 282 10.91 6.13 -2.23
C GLU A 282 10.23 4.77 -2.35
N SER A 283 9.92 4.12 -1.22
CA SER A 283 9.18 2.85 -1.18
C SER A 283 7.86 2.93 -1.95
N ILE A 284 7.10 4.02 -1.79
CA ILE A 284 5.80 4.17 -2.45
C ILE A 284 5.95 4.74 -3.87
N THR A 285 6.77 5.77 -4.06
CA THR A 285 6.86 6.45 -5.37
C THR A 285 7.64 5.67 -6.43
N LEU A 286 8.52 4.74 -6.03
CA LEU A 286 9.22 3.84 -6.96
C LEU A 286 8.45 2.54 -7.23
N SER A 287 7.32 2.33 -6.56
CA SER A 287 6.44 1.19 -6.81
C SER A 287 5.48 1.45 -7.99
N PRO A 288 5.01 0.40 -8.68
CA PRO A 288 3.95 0.55 -9.67
C PRO A 288 2.70 1.15 -9.02
N ARG A 289 2.17 2.24 -9.60
CA ARG A 289 1.00 2.97 -9.07
C ARG A 289 -0.20 2.05 -8.72
N PRO A 290 -0.59 1.06 -9.54
CA PRO A 290 -1.73 0.18 -9.25
C PRO A 290 -1.56 -0.69 -8.01
N GLU A 291 -0.33 -0.92 -7.55
CA GLU A 291 -0.05 -1.72 -6.36
C GLU A 291 -0.10 -0.88 -5.08
N VAL A 292 -0.03 0.46 -5.19
CA VAL A 292 0.18 1.35 -4.03
C VAL A 292 -0.87 2.41 -3.80
N TYR A 293 -1.57 2.87 -4.84
CA TYR A 293 -2.64 3.86 -4.69
C TYR A 293 -4.01 3.18 -4.80
N VAL A 294 -5.01 3.77 -4.12
CA VAL A 294 -6.41 3.47 -4.39
C VAL A 294 -6.82 4.03 -5.76
N GLU A 295 -8.08 3.81 -6.16
CA GLU A 295 -8.59 4.18 -7.48
C GLU A 295 -8.46 5.68 -7.83
N ASP A 296 -8.36 6.57 -6.85
CA ASP A 296 -8.18 8.01 -7.07
C ASP A 296 -6.75 8.43 -7.40
N GLU A 297 -5.82 7.47 -7.39
CA GLU A 297 -4.40 7.64 -7.64
C GLU A 297 -3.65 8.67 -6.76
N VAL A 298 -4.26 9.08 -5.65
CA VAL A 298 -3.75 10.07 -4.70
C VAL A 298 -3.53 9.42 -3.32
N HIS A 299 -4.50 8.65 -2.84
CA HIS A 299 -4.40 8.02 -1.52
C HIS A 299 -3.69 6.67 -1.61
N VAL A 300 -2.73 6.46 -0.71
CA VAL A 300 -2.02 5.18 -0.58
C VAL A 300 -2.94 4.16 0.09
N THR A 301 -2.95 2.92 -0.38
CA THR A 301 -3.75 1.84 0.22
C THR A 301 -3.31 1.58 1.67
N GLN A 302 -4.25 1.16 2.52
CA GLN A 302 -3.92 0.83 3.91
C GLN A 302 -2.90 -0.32 3.99
N GLU A 303 -2.99 -1.32 3.10
CA GLU A 303 -2.03 -2.43 2.99
C GLU A 303 -0.57 -1.94 2.82
N ILE A 304 -0.36 -0.93 1.98
CA ILE A 304 0.98 -0.38 1.71
C ILE A 304 1.45 0.55 2.82
N ILE A 305 0.53 1.28 3.45
CA ILE A 305 0.81 2.04 4.66
C ILE A 305 1.30 1.09 5.76
N ASP A 306 0.57 0.00 6.01
CA ASP A 306 0.89 -0.99 7.04
C ASP A 306 2.21 -1.70 6.74
N LEU A 307 2.48 -2.06 5.47
CA LEU A 307 3.77 -2.59 5.05
C LEU A 307 4.92 -1.64 5.37
N ASN A 308 4.79 -0.35 5.01
CA ASN A 308 5.85 0.63 5.25
C ASN A 308 6.05 0.90 6.73
N ILE A 309 5.00 0.94 7.51
CA ILE A 309 5.12 1.19 8.95
C ILE A 309 5.66 -0.06 9.65
N GLY A 310 5.21 -1.26 9.28
CA GLY A 310 5.75 -2.52 9.78
C GLY A 310 7.26 -2.62 9.54
N ARG A 311 7.72 -2.30 8.31
CA ARG A 311 9.17 -2.24 8.00
C ARG A 311 9.93 -1.22 8.85
N MET A 312 9.35 -0.04 9.05
CA MET A 312 9.96 1.00 9.87
C MET A 312 10.07 0.53 11.31
N VAL A 313 8.97 0.07 11.90
CA VAL A 313 8.95 -0.32 13.30
C VAL A 313 9.88 -1.51 13.51
N ALA A 314 9.78 -2.57 12.69
CA ALA A 314 10.66 -3.74 12.81
C ALA A 314 12.16 -3.38 12.77
N ALA A 315 12.57 -2.52 11.84
CA ALA A 315 13.96 -2.11 11.73
C ALA A 315 14.44 -1.30 12.94
N TYR A 316 13.58 -0.43 13.49
CA TYR A 316 13.96 0.40 14.63
C TYR A 316 13.78 -0.33 15.97
N THR A 317 12.94 -1.36 16.07
CA THR A 317 12.72 -2.10 17.33
C THR A 317 13.47 -3.41 17.44
N GLY A 318 13.96 -3.94 16.31
CA GLY A 318 14.52 -5.29 16.25
C GLY A 318 13.46 -6.39 16.38
N GLU A 319 12.19 -6.04 16.45
CA GLU A 319 11.07 -6.98 16.41
C GLU A 319 10.64 -7.15 14.95
N ASP A 320 11.15 -8.18 14.27
CA ASP A 320 10.42 -8.67 13.10
C ASP A 320 9.04 -9.08 13.57
N GLU A 321 8.01 -8.53 12.93
CA GLU A 321 6.62 -8.84 13.23
C GLU A 321 6.41 -10.34 12.94
N ALA A 322 6.56 -11.17 13.97
CA ALA A 322 6.27 -12.59 13.87
C ALA A 322 4.78 -12.71 13.56
N LEU A 323 4.46 -13.14 12.35
CA LEU A 323 3.09 -13.43 11.95
C LEU A 323 2.54 -14.47 12.95
N THR A 324 1.48 -14.12 13.67
CA THR A 324 0.83 -15.08 14.57
C THR A 324 -0.02 -16.06 13.75
N GLU A 325 -0.28 -17.24 14.33
CA GLU A 325 -1.14 -18.24 13.69
C GLU A 325 -2.55 -17.68 13.41
N ASP A 326 -3.17 -16.99 14.37
CA ASP A 326 -4.49 -16.38 14.19
C ASP A 326 -4.51 -15.31 13.08
N ALA A 327 -3.48 -14.46 13.02
CA ALA A 327 -3.36 -13.47 11.96
C ALA A 327 -3.20 -14.15 10.59
N ALA A 328 -2.44 -15.25 10.52
CA ALA A 328 -2.28 -16.02 9.30
C ALA A 328 -3.60 -16.68 8.87
N LEU A 329 -4.31 -17.32 9.79
CA LEU A 329 -5.62 -17.96 9.54
C LEU A 329 -6.62 -16.94 8.97
N SER A 330 -6.66 -15.73 9.50
CA SER A 330 -7.56 -14.66 9.03
C SER A 330 -7.28 -14.18 7.59
N GLN A 331 -6.10 -14.46 7.05
CA GLN A 331 -5.63 -13.98 5.74
C GLN A 331 -5.60 -15.07 4.65
N LEU A 332 -5.89 -16.33 4.99
CA LEU A 332 -5.70 -17.46 4.06
C LEU A 332 -6.49 -17.30 2.76
N GLU A 333 -7.72 -16.79 2.81
CA GLU A 333 -8.54 -16.57 1.61
C GLU A 333 -7.90 -15.53 0.67
N THR A 334 -7.38 -14.43 1.24
CA THR A 334 -6.64 -13.40 0.50
C THR A 334 -5.36 -13.97 -0.11
N TRP A 335 -4.65 -14.83 0.61
CA TRP A 335 -3.40 -15.43 0.13
C TRP A 335 -3.62 -16.46 -0.97
N ILE A 336 -4.65 -17.32 -0.83
CA ILE A 336 -5.02 -18.30 -1.87
C ILE A 336 -5.49 -17.59 -3.15
N SER A 337 -6.24 -16.49 -3.02
CA SER A 337 -6.67 -15.69 -4.18
C SER A 337 -5.53 -14.86 -4.81
N ARG A 338 -4.45 -14.61 -4.07
CA ARG A 338 -3.22 -13.93 -4.54
C ARG A 338 -1.98 -14.83 -4.32
N PRO A 339 -1.80 -15.91 -5.10
CA PRO A 339 -0.81 -16.96 -4.82
C PRO A 339 0.63 -16.48 -4.62
N ARG A 340 1.06 -15.42 -5.31
CA ARG A 340 2.41 -14.84 -5.15
C ARG A 340 2.62 -14.23 -3.77
N LEU A 341 1.64 -13.44 -3.30
CA LEU A 341 1.69 -12.82 -1.98
C LEU A 341 1.61 -13.90 -0.89
N GLY A 342 0.68 -14.84 -1.04
CA GLY A 342 0.53 -15.96 -0.12
C GLY A 342 1.80 -16.79 0.00
N PHE A 343 2.42 -17.14 -1.13
CA PHE A 343 3.67 -17.90 -1.14
C PHE A 343 4.80 -17.16 -0.43
N GLU A 344 4.99 -15.85 -0.68
CA GLU A 344 6.01 -15.05 0.02
C GLU A 344 5.78 -15.05 1.54
N LYS A 345 4.55 -14.78 1.98
CA LYS A 345 4.21 -14.69 3.41
C LYS A 345 4.33 -16.03 4.13
N LEU A 346 3.84 -17.10 3.52
CA LEU A 346 3.85 -18.43 4.13
C LEU A 346 5.24 -19.06 4.16
N THR A 347 6.08 -18.83 3.14
CA THR A 347 7.47 -19.32 3.14
C THR A 347 8.36 -18.57 4.13
N GLN A 348 8.10 -17.28 4.37
CA GLN A 348 8.77 -16.50 5.43
C GLN A 348 8.36 -16.94 6.85
N ASN A 349 7.22 -17.63 6.99
CA ASN A 349 6.66 -18.05 8.27
C ASN A 349 6.35 -19.56 8.27
N ILE A 350 7.28 -20.37 7.74
CA ILE A 350 7.05 -21.80 7.47
C ILE A 350 6.73 -22.61 8.73
N ASP A 351 7.15 -22.14 9.91
CA ASP A 351 6.83 -22.75 11.20
C ASP A 351 5.32 -22.80 11.48
N LEU A 352 4.54 -21.85 10.94
CA LEU A 352 3.08 -21.82 11.07
C LEU A 352 2.40 -22.93 10.26
N CYS A 353 3.08 -23.54 9.28
CA CYS A 353 2.55 -24.66 8.51
C CYS A 353 2.43 -25.97 9.31
N ARG A 354 2.72 -25.96 10.62
CA ARG A 354 2.25 -27.02 11.53
C ARG A 354 0.73 -27.02 11.65
N ASN A 355 0.08 -25.87 11.44
CA ASN A 355 -1.36 -25.80 11.28
C ASN A 355 -1.75 -26.31 9.88
N PRO A 356 -2.64 -27.32 9.77
CA PRO A 356 -3.01 -27.93 8.50
C PRO A 356 -3.68 -26.99 7.49
N GLU A 357 -4.44 -25.98 7.94
CA GLU A 357 -5.07 -24.99 7.06
C GLU A 357 -4.03 -24.06 6.42
N ILE A 358 -3.03 -23.67 7.21
CA ILE A 358 -1.92 -22.82 6.75
C ILE A 358 -1.03 -23.62 5.77
N ALA A 359 -0.73 -24.89 6.08
CA ALA A 359 -0.01 -25.77 5.16
C ALA A 359 -0.79 -25.96 3.84
N THR A 360 -2.11 -26.11 3.94
CA THR A 360 -3.01 -26.20 2.78
C THR A 360 -2.92 -24.97 1.89
N ALA A 361 -2.95 -23.78 2.48
CA ALA A 361 -2.78 -22.54 1.73
C ALA A 361 -1.39 -22.44 1.08
N LEU A 362 -0.33 -22.91 1.75
CA LEU A 362 1.02 -22.93 1.19
C LEU A 362 1.09 -23.83 -0.05
N VAL A 363 0.51 -25.03 0.01
CA VAL A 363 0.46 -25.95 -1.15
C VAL A 363 -0.25 -25.29 -2.33
N GLU A 364 -1.42 -24.68 -2.10
CA GLU A 364 -2.18 -24.01 -3.17
C GLU A 364 -1.43 -22.81 -3.75
N CYS A 365 -0.80 -21.99 -2.90
CA CYS A 365 0.00 -20.85 -3.33
C CYS A 365 1.25 -21.28 -4.10
N ALA A 366 1.97 -22.29 -3.62
CA ALA A 366 3.17 -22.85 -4.24
C ALA A 366 2.88 -23.38 -5.65
N LEU A 367 1.78 -24.12 -5.83
CA LEU A 367 1.34 -24.58 -7.15
C LEU A 367 0.95 -23.39 -8.04
N GLY A 368 0.25 -22.38 -7.49
CA GLY A 368 -0.13 -21.16 -8.22
C GLY A 368 1.05 -20.30 -8.70
N VAL A 369 2.23 -20.43 -8.09
CA VAL A 369 3.46 -19.74 -8.50
C VAL A 369 4.46 -20.62 -9.25
N GLY A 370 4.10 -21.87 -9.54
CA GLY A 370 4.98 -22.81 -10.25
C GLY A 370 6.14 -23.37 -9.41
N ARG A 371 5.90 -23.61 -8.11
CA ARG A 371 6.86 -24.23 -7.17
C ARG A 371 6.36 -25.60 -6.67
N PRO A 372 6.28 -26.62 -7.55
CA PRO A 372 5.78 -27.95 -7.18
C PRO A 372 6.67 -28.65 -6.14
N ASP A 373 7.95 -28.31 -6.07
CA ASP A 373 8.90 -28.81 -5.06
C ASP A 373 8.47 -28.43 -3.63
N VAL A 374 8.06 -27.17 -3.44
CA VAL A 374 7.58 -26.69 -2.13
C VAL A 374 6.20 -27.26 -1.82
N ALA A 375 5.34 -27.36 -2.83
CA ALA A 375 4.03 -27.98 -2.68
C ALA A 375 4.15 -29.45 -2.23
N GLU A 376 5.05 -30.23 -2.84
CA GLU A 376 5.29 -31.64 -2.48
C GLU A 376 5.78 -31.76 -1.03
N ALA A 377 6.69 -30.88 -0.60
CA ALA A 377 7.23 -30.87 0.75
C ALA A 377 6.18 -30.50 1.82
N ALA A 378 5.26 -29.58 1.50
CA ALA A 378 4.22 -29.12 2.43
C ALA A 378 2.99 -30.04 2.47
N LEU A 379 2.75 -30.83 1.41
CA LEU A 379 1.56 -31.67 1.27
C LEU A 379 1.31 -32.67 2.41
N PRO A 380 2.33 -33.29 3.05
CA PRO A 380 2.11 -34.15 4.22
C PRO A 380 1.51 -33.43 5.45
N LEU A 381 1.64 -32.10 5.53
CA LEU A 381 1.09 -31.27 6.60
C LEU A 381 -0.27 -30.66 6.24
N ALA A 382 -0.63 -30.67 4.95
CA ALA A 382 -1.86 -30.08 4.45
C ALA A 382 -3.06 -31.04 4.58
N GLU A 383 -4.25 -30.47 4.60
CA GLU A 383 -5.49 -31.23 4.47
C GLU A 383 -5.69 -31.63 3.02
N ASP A 384 -5.92 -32.91 2.74
CA ASP A 384 -6.28 -33.37 1.38
C ASP A 384 -7.19 -34.60 1.36
N PRO A 385 -8.36 -34.55 2.03
CA PRO A 385 -9.25 -35.71 2.17
C PRO A 385 -9.75 -36.23 0.81
N SER A 386 -10.00 -35.35 -0.15
CA SER A 386 -10.44 -35.70 -1.52
C SER A 386 -9.30 -35.90 -2.51
N GLY A 387 -8.03 -35.79 -2.08
CA GLY A 387 -6.86 -35.97 -2.95
C GLY A 387 -6.69 -34.89 -4.03
N ILE A 388 -7.36 -33.74 -3.87
CA ILE A 388 -7.37 -32.63 -4.83
C ILE A 388 -5.97 -32.01 -4.95
N ARG A 389 -5.28 -31.79 -3.83
CA ARG A 389 -3.97 -31.13 -3.82
C ARG A 389 -2.89 -32.04 -4.40
N ARG A 390 -2.91 -33.33 -4.04
CA ARG A 390 -2.09 -34.36 -4.68
C ARG A 390 -2.35 -34.42 -6.19
N ALA A 391 -3.61 -34.41 -6.61
CA ALA A 391 -3.96 -34.40 -8.03
C ALA A 391 -3.49 -33.13 -8.76
N MET A 392 -3.57 -31.96 -8.14
CA MET A 392 -3.03 -30.71 -8.72
C MET A 392 -1.51 -30.79 -8.92
N LEU A 393 -0.80 -31.43 -7.99
CA LEU A 393 0.65 -31.59 -8.08
C LEU A 393 1.05 -32.52 -9.22
N HIS A 394 0.36 -33.66 -9.38
CA HIS A 394 0.55 -34.53 -10.54
C HIS A 394 0.20 -33.82 -11.86
N LEU A 395 -0.85 -33.00 -11.88
CA LEU A 395 -1.20 -32.22 -13.06
C LEU A 395 -0.10 -31.19 -13.42
N ALA A 396 0.50 -30.54 -12.42
CA ALA A 396 1.63 -29.63 -12.63
C ALA A 396 2.90 -30.35 -13.11
N ALA A 397 3.04 -31.63 -12.82
CA ALA A 397 4.09 -32.51 -13.32
C ALA A 397 3.74 -33.21 -14.66
N GLU A 398 2.61 -32.84 -15.28
CA GLU A 398 2.07 -33.45 -16.51
C GLU A 398 1.75 -34.96 -16.40
N ASP A 399 1.69 -35.50 -15.18
CA ASP A 399 1.25 -36.89 -14.92
C ASP A 399 -0.26 -36.96 -14.73
N HIS A 400 -0.97 -36.86 -15.85
CA HIS A 400 -2.43 -36.83 -15.86
C HIS A 400 -3.09 -38.14 -15.36
N ALA A 401 -2.39 -39.28 -15.49
CA ALA A 401 -2.89 -40.56 -15.01
C ALA A 401 -2.83 -40.63 -13.48
N ALA A 402 -1.70 -40.24 -12.88
CA ALA A 402 -1.57 -40.15 -11.43
C ALA A 402 -2.50 -39.07 -10.85
N ALA A 403 -2.72 -37.96 -11.57
CA ALA A 403 -3.67 -36.93 -11.14
C ALA A 403 -5.09 -37.48 -10.96
N LEU A 404 -5.57 -38.34 -11.88
CA LEU A 404 -6.86 -39.00 -11.74
C LEU A 404 -6.87 -40.04 -10.62
N ALA A 405 -5.80 -40.82 -10.48
CA ALA A 405 -5.69 -41.84 -9.45
C ALA A 405 -5.62 -41.25 -8.02
N ALA A 406 -5.10 -40.02 -7.90
CA ALA A 406 -5.00 -39.31 -6.63
C ALA A 406 -6.35 -38.80 -6.12
N LEU A 407 -7.31 -38.51 -7.01
CA LEU A 407 -8.64 -38.04 -6.62
C LEU A 407 -9.43 -39.15 -5.91
N LYS A 408 -9.93 -38.82 -4.72
CA LYS A 408 -10.74 -39.71 -3.88
C LYS A 408 -12.22 -39.32 -3.97
N ASP A 409 -12.95 -39.49 -2.87
CA ASP A 409 -14.36 -39.15 -2.76
C ASP A 409 -14.61 -37.67 -3.05
N LYS A 410 -15.74 -37.44 -3.73
CA LYS A 410 -16.23 -36.10 -4.08
C LYS A 410 -16.36 -35.25 -2.81
N PRO A 411 -15.78 -34.04 -2.76
CA PRO A 411 -15.85 -33.19 -1.58
C PRO A 411 -17.29 -32.70 -1.34
N ALA A 412 -17.67 -32.53 -0.07
CA ALA A 412 -18.94 -31.92 0.31
C ALA A 412 -18.93 -30.38 0.21
N GLU A 413 -17.75 -29.76 0.37
CA GLU A 413 -17.59 -28.31 0.32
C GLU A 413 -17.75 -27.79 -1.12
N ALA A 414 -18.70 -26.87 -1.33
CA ALA A 414 -19.01 -26.31 -2.66
C ALA A 414 -17.79 -25.66 -3.34
N ARG A 415 -16.90 -25.04 -2.55
CA ARG A 415 -15.68 -24.40 -3.05
C ARG A 415 -14.69 -25.40 -3.65
N LEU A 416 -14.56 -26.58 -3.06
CA LEU A 416 -13.67 -27.65 -3.54
C LEU A 416 -14.30 -28.45 -4.69
N LEU A 417 -15.62 -28.47 -4.79
CA LEU A 417 -16.36 -29.19 -5.82
C LEU A 417 -15.95 -28.75 -7.24
N GLY A 418 -15.83 -27.44 -7.46
CA GLY A 418 -15.37 -26.91 -8.75
C GLY A 418 -13.95 -27.35 -9.11
N LYS A 419 -13.03 -27.35 -8.14
CA LYS A 419 -11.65 -27.82 -8.35
C LYS A 419 -11.60 -29.31 -8.67
N TYR A 420 -12.36 -30.12 -7.93
CA TYR A 420 -12.45 -31.56 -8.13
C TYR A 420 -12.87 -31.92 -9.56
N PHE A 421 -13.96 -31.33 -10.06
CA PHE A 421 -14.40 -31.60 -11.42
C PHE A 421 -13.50 -30.99 -12.49
N ALA A 422 -12.96 -29.79 -12.27
CA ALA A 422 -12.01 -29.19 -13.20
C ALA A 422 -10.76 -30.09 -13.41
N LEU A 423 -10.26 -30.72 -12.33
CA LEU A 423 -9.17 -31.69 -12.42
C LEU A 423 -9.57 -32.93 -13.22
N ARG A 424 -10.74 -33.51 -12.96
CA ARG A 424 -11.26 -34.65 -13.73
C ARG A 424 -11.37 -34.32 -15.22
N ILE A 425 -11.88 -33.14 -15.57
CA ILE A 425 -12.03 -32.69 -16.95
C ILE A 425 -10.66 -32.56 -17.62
N ARG A 426 -9.75 -31.78 -17.02
CA ARG A 426 -8.43 -31.49 -17.59
C ARG A 426 -7.59 -32.74 -17.76
N ALA A 427 -7.53 -33.59 -16.74
CA ALA A 427 -6.72 -34.81 -16.79
C ALA A 427 -7.28 -35.84 -17.79
N ASN A 428 -8.60 -36.00 -17.89
CA ASN A 428 -9.17 -36.88 -18.92
C ASN A 428 -8.96 -36.33 -20.33
N ALA A 429 -9.14 -35.02 -20.54
CA ALA A 429 -8.92 -34.41 -21.85
C ALA A 429 -7.46 -34.59 -22.30
N ALA A 430 -6.49 -34.31 -21.42
CA ALA A 430 -5.07 -34.46 -21.73
C ALA A 430 -4.64 -35.91 -22.01
N LEU A 431 -5.36 -36.90 -21.47
CA LEU A 431 -5.19 -38.33 -21.78
C LEU A 431 -5.91 -38.79 -23.06
N GLY A 432 -6.53 -37.87 -23.83
CA GLY A 432 -7.34 -38.19 -25.00
C GLY A 432 -8.69 -38.87 -24.67
N ARG A 433 -9.10 -38.87 -23.39
CA ARG A 433 -10.34 -39.50 -22.91
C ARG A 433 -11.51 -38.52 -22.95
N PHE A 434 -11.78 -37.94 -24.12
CA PHE A 434 -12.75 -36.84 -24.29
C PHE A 434 -14.17 -37.17 -23.80
N ALA A 435 -14.61 -38.42 -23.98
CA ALA A 435 -15.88 -38.90 -23.46
C ALA A 435 -15.95 -38.81 -21.92
N HIS A 436 -14.87 -39.16 -21.23
CA HIS A 436 -14.78 -39.10 -19.77
C HIS A 436 -14.70 -37.65 -19.27
N ALA A 437 -13.99 -36.77 -19.99
CA ALA A 437 -13.98 -35.33 -19.70
C ALA A 437 -15.40 -34.74 -19.82
N SER A 438 -16.14 -35.15 -20.86
CA SER A 438 -17.54 -34.73 -21.08
C SER A 438 -18.50 -35.28 -20.02
N VAL A 439 -18.27 -36.51 -19.51
CA VAL A 439 -19.01 -37.04 -18.35
C VAL A 439 -18.74 -36.18 -17.12
N ALA A 440 -17.48 -35.88 -16.80
CA ALA A 440 -17.12 -35.07 -15.64
C ALA A 440 -17.73 -33.65 -15.69
N ALA A 441 -17.80 -33.03 -16.87
CA ALA A 441 -18.47 -31.75 -17.04
C ALA A 441 -19.99 -31.83 -16.82
N ARG A 442 -20.63 -32.92 -17.24
CA ARG A 442 -22.06 -33.16 -16.99
C ARG A 442 -22.35 -33.42 -15.51
N ASP A 443 -21.51 -34.22 -14.86
CA ASP A 443 -21.59 -34.46 -13.42
C ASP A 443 -21.51 -33.12 -12.66
N TRP A 444 -20.55 -32.26 -13.01
CA TRP A 444 -20.43 -30.93 -12.39
C TRP A 444 -21.64 -30.03 -12.68
N ALA A 445 -22.16 -30.05 -13.90
CA ALA A 445 -23.33 -29.27 -14.27
C ALA A 445 -24.60 -29.71 -13.53
N ALA A 446 -24.72 -30.99 -13.13
CA ALA A 446 -25.82 -31.48 -12.31
C ALA A 446 -25.76 -30.91 -10.87
N GLU A 447 -24.56 -30.72 -10.33
CA GLU A 447 -24.34 -30.13 -9.00
C GLU A 447 -24.50 -28.60 -9.00
N THR A 448 -24.28 -27.94 -10.14
CA THR A 448 -24.37 -26.48 -10.28
C THR A 448 -25.25 -26.07 -11.47
N PRO A 449 -26.58 -26.31 -11.39
CA PRO A 449 -27.50 -25.93 -12.44
C PRO A 449 -27.38 -24.42 -12.71
N ASN A 450 -27.19 -24.05 -13.98
CA ASN A 450 -26.97 -22.68 -14.48
C ASN A 450 -25.54 -22.12 -14.40
N SER A 451 -24.57 -22.87 -13.87
CA SER A 451 -23.16 -22.45 -13.98
C SER A 451 -22.61 -22.72 -15.38
N PRO A 452 -22.01 -21.74 -16.08
CA PRO A 452 -21.32 -21.98 -17.34
C PRO A 452 -19.93 -22.60 -17.14
N ALA A 453 -19.41 -22.64 -15.91
CA ALA A 453 -18.05 -23.07 -15.60
C ALA A 453 -17.70 -24.51 -16.07
N PRO A 454 -18.56 -25.54 -15.93
CA PRO A 454 -18.24 -26.89 -16.35
C PRO A 454 -17.90 -26.98 -17.85
N TYR A 455 -18.71 -26.31 -18.68
CA TYR A 455 -18.55 -26.34 -20.12
C TYR A 455 -17.47 -25.37 -20.62
N ARG A 456 -17.23 -24.25 -19.93
CA ARG A 456 -16.06 -23.39 -20.21
C ARG A 456 -14.76 -24.16 -19.99
N ILE A 457 -14.61 -24.81 -18.83
CA ILE A 457 -13.41 -25.58 -18.51
C ILE A 457 -13.24 -26.79 -19.44
N LEU A 458 -14.33 -27.46 -19.82
CA LEU A 458 -14.29 -28.52 -20.82
C LEU A 458 -13.80 -28.00 -22.17
N ALA A 459 -14.31 -26.85 -22.63
CA ALA A 459 -13.91 -26.27 -23.91
C ALA A 459 -12.42 -25.93 -23.95
N GLU A 460 -11.91 -25.28 -22.90
CA GLU A 460 -10.49 -24.97 -22.74
C GLU A 460 -9.63 -26.25 -22.75
N ALA A 461 -10.05 -27.28 -22.01
CA ALA A 461 -9.32 -28.54 -21.89
C ALA A 461 -9.29 -29.33 -23.20
N LEU A 462 -10.41 -29.40 -23.93
CA LEU A 462 -10.48 -30.07 -25.23
C LEU A 462 -9.68 -29.34 -26.30
N ASN A 463 -9.71 -28.00 -26.29
CA ASN A 463 -8.88 -27.21 -27.22
C ASN A 463 -7.39 -27.45 -26.96
N ALA A 464 -6.96 -27.51 -25.70
CA ALA A 464 -5.58 -27.82 -25.33
C ALA A 464 -5.15 -29.24 -25.72
N ALA A 465 -6.10 -30.18 -25.76
CA ALA A 465 -5.89 -31.58 -26.15
C ALA A 465 -6.15 -31.85 -27.65
N ASP A 466 -6.27 -30.80 -28.46
CA ASP A 466 -6.51 -30.82 -29.91
C ASP A 466 -7.79 -31.57 -30.36
N ASP A 467 -8.89 -31.41 -29.60
CA ASP A 467 -10.26 -31.78 -30.00
C ASP A 467 -11.10 -30.51 -30.31
N PRO A 468 -10.91 -29.90 -31.49
CA PRO A 468 -11.55 -28.62 -31.82
C PRO A 468 -13.07 -28.72 -31.93
N ASP A 469 -13.61 -29.85 -32.39
CA ASP A 469 -15.06 -30.02 -32.54
C ASP A 469 -15.74 -30.14 -31.16
N GLY A 470 -15.15 -30.90 -30.25
CA GLY A 470 -15.61 -30.98 -28.87
C GLY A 470 -15.48 -29.64 -28.14
N ALA A 471 -14.37 -28.91 -28.35
CA ALA A 471 -14.17 -27.59 -27.78
C ALA A 471 -15.22 -26.57 -28.26
N ALA A 472 -15.52 -26.54 -29.57
CA ALA A 472 -16.53 -25.66 -30.14
C ALA A 472 -17.93 -25.94 -29.55
N ALA A 473 -18.30 -27.22 -29.43
CA ALA A 473 -19.57 -27.64 -28.83
C ALA A 473 -19.67 -27.22 -27.35
N ALA A 474 -18.58 -27.37 -26.59
CA ALA A 474 -18.51 -26.99 -25.20
C ALA A 474 -18.58 -25.46 -25.00
N TYR A 475 -17.88 -24.67 -25.82
CA TYR A 475 -17.99 -23.20 -25.80
C TYR A 475 -19.42 -22.73 -26.11
N ALA A 476 -20.03 -23.25 -27.18
CA ALA A 476 -21.42 -22.91 -27.53
C ALA A 476 -22.39 -23.23 -26.39
N ARG A 477 -22.18 -24.35 -25.69
CA ARG A 477 -22.98 -24.72 -24.51
C ARG A 477 -22.76 -23.76 -23.34
N ALA A 478 -21.53 -23.37 -23.05
CA ALA A 478 -21.20 -22.41 -21.98
C ALA A 478 -21.82 -21.03 -22.25
N VAL A 479 -21.72 -20.52 -23.48
CA VAL A 479 -22.35 -19.26 -23.93
C VAL A 479 -23.86 -19.33 -23.72
N LYS A 480 -24.51 -20.41 -24.17
CA LYS A 480 -25.96 -20.60 -24.00
C LYS A 480 -26.39 -20.61 -22.53
N ILE A 481 -25.65 -21.29 -21.65
CA ILE A 481 -25.97 -21.35 -20.21
C ILE A 481 -25.80 -19.97 -19.56
N SER A 482 -24.78 -19.22 -19.96
CA SER A 482 -24.52 -17.88 -19.41
C SER A 482 -25.50 -16.79 -19.87
N GLY A 483 -26.40 -17.10 -20.81
CA GLY A 483 -27.26 -16.10 -21.44
C GLY A 483 -26.52 -15.12 -22.35
N GLY A 484 -25.35 -15.51 -22.87
CA GLY A 484 -24.53 -14.64 -23.73
C GLY A 484 -23.61 -13.67 -22.99
N ALA A 485 -23.05 -14.07 -21.85
CA ALA A 485 -22.09 -13.23 -21.12
C ALA A 485 -20.90 -12.83 -22.00
N SER A 486 -20.57 -11.52 -22.02
CA SER A 486 -19.62 -10.94 -22.98
C SER A 486 -18.26 -11.63 -22.97
N GLY A 487 -17.69 -11.92 -21.79
CA GLY A 487 -16.41 -12.62 -21.68
C GLY A 487 -16.40 -13.98 -22.38
N LEU A 488 -17.44 -14.80 -22.19
CA LEU A 488 -17.55 -16.13 -22.79
C LEU A 488 -17.77 -16.09 -24.30
N VAL A 489 -18.54 -15.11 -24.79
CA VAL A 489 -18.76 -14.90 -26.22
C VAL A 489 -17.44 -14.51 -26.89
N LEU A 490 -16.66 -13.64 -26.24
CA LEU A 490 -15.33 -13.24 -26.72
C LEU A 490 -14.34 -14.40 -26.71
N ASP A 491 -14.30 -15.21 -25.65
CA ASP A 491 -13.43 -16.40 -25.57
C ASP A 491 -13.76 -17.39 -26.71
N TYR A 492 -15.05 -17.60 -27.00
CA TYR A 492 -15.47 -18.46 -28.10
C TYR A 492 -15.10 -17.89 -29.48
N ALA A 493 -15.27 -16.58 -29.68
CA ALA A 493 -14.87 -15.91 -30.92
C ALA A 493 -13.36 -15.95 -31.16
N GLU A 494 -12.54 -15.75 -30.11
CA GLU A 494 -11.08 -15.91 -30.17
C GLU A 494 -10.68 -17.34 -30.56
N PHE A 495 -11.35 -18.34 -29.98
CA PHE A 495 -11.16 -19.75 -30.36
C PHE A 495 -11.48 -20.01 -31.85
N LEU A 496 -12.61 -19.51 -32.35
CA LEU A 496 -13.02 -19.67 -33.75
C LEU A 496 -12.03 -19.00 -34.71
N LEU A 497 -11.61 -17.77 -34.39
CA LEU A 497 -10.66 -17.01 -35.19
C LEU A 497 -9.30 -17.71 -35.28
N ALA A 498 -8.78 -18.24 -34.16
CA ALA A 498 -7.52 -18.97 -34.13
C ALA A 498 -7.50 -20.23 -35.01
N ARG A 499 -8.68 -20.75 -35.38
CA ARG A 499 -8.86 -21.91 -36.26
C ARG A 499 -9.33 -21.52 -37.68
N GLY A 500 -9.21 -20.25 -38.05
CA GLY A 500 -9.51 -19.75 -39.40
C GLY A 500 -11.01 -19.57 -39.69
N GLN A 501 -11.87 -19.61 -38.68
CA GLN A 501 -13.32 -19.46 -38.84
C GLN A 501 -13.76 -18.01 -38.60
N ALA A 502 -13.15 -17.08 -39.35
CA ALA A 502 -13.31 -15.63 -39.19
C ALA A 502 -14.78 -15.18 -39.28
N ASP A 503 -15.56 -15.70 -40.23
CA ASP A 503 -16.97 -15.31 -40.38
C ASP A 503 -17.81 -15.71 -39.16
N ARG A 504 -17.61 -16.94 -38.65
CA ARG A 504 -18.30 -17.41 -37.44
C ARG A 504 -17.88 -16.61 -36.20
N ALA A 505 -16.60 -16.25 -36.10
CA ALA A 505 -16.10 -15.40 -35.03
C ALA A 505 -16.73 -14.00 -35.09
N ARG A 506 -16.84 -13.40 -36.28
CA ARG A 506 -17.51 -12.11 -36.52
C ARG A 506 -18.97 -12.16 -36.09
N ASP A 507 -19.69 -13.22 -36.45
CA ASP A 507 -21.10 -13.39 -36.11
C ASP A 507 -21.34 -13.44 -34.58
N GLN A 508 -20.42 -14.06 -33.82
CA GLN A 508 -20.53 -14.10 -32.36
C GLN A 508 -20.46 -12.70 -31.73
N VAL A 509 -19.65 -11.79 -32.28
CA VAL A 509 -19.33 -10.50 -31.64
C VAL A 509 -20.03 -9.30 -32.27
N ALA A 510 -20.61 -9.45 -33.47
CA ALA A 510 -21.26 -8.36 -34.20
C ALA A 510 -22.32 -7.63 -33.38
N GLU A 511 -23.24 -8.39 -32.77
CA GLU A 511 -24.34 -7.86 -31.96
C GLU A 511 -24.06 -7.90 -30.45
N LEU A 512 -22.84 -8.30 -30.05
CA LEU A 512 -22.48 -8.38 -28.64
C LEU A 512 -22.41 -6.99 -28.01
N ARG A 513 -23.20 -6.77 -26.96
CA ARG A 513 -23.06 -5.59 -26.08
C ARG A 513 -21.95 -5.88 -25.06
N ALA A 514 -20.83 -5.15 -25.16
CA ALA A 514 -19.73 -5.32 -24.22
C ALA A 514 -20.14 -4.93 -22.80
N GLY A 515 -19.83 -5.80 -21.83
CA GLY A 515 -20.11 -5.54 -20.41
C GLY A 515 -19.07 -4.66 -19.71
N SER A 516 -17.95 -4.35 -20.37
CA SER A 516 -16.87 -3.50 -19.84
C SER A 516 -16.01 -2.90 -20.96
N ASP A 517 -15.26 -1.84 -20.67
CA ASP A 517 -14.29 -1.25 -21.61
C ASP A 517 -13.23 -2.25 -22.08
N ARG A 518 -12.85 -3.20 -21.22
CA ARG A 518 -11.92 -4.28 -21.58
C ARG A 518 -12.53 -5.19 -22.64
N ASP A 519 -13.78 -5.59 -22.45
CA ASP A 519 -14.50 -6.43 -23.39
C ASP A 519 -14.76 -5.72 -24.72
N GLU A 520 -15.03 -4.41 -24.69
CA GLU A 520 -15.18 -3.63 -25.92
C GLU A 520 -13.86 -3.56 -26.70
N ARG A 521 -12.73 -3.35 -26.02
CA ARG A 521 -11.40 -3.42 -26.67
C ARG A 521 -11.07 -4.81 -27.23
N ARG A 522 -11.52 -5.89 -26.59
CA ARG A 522 -11.39 -7.27 -27.13
C ARG A 522 -12.28 -7.44 -28.38
N ARG A 523 -13.54 -7.02 -28.29
CA ARG A 523 -14.51 -7.06 -29.38
C ARG A 523 -14.01 -6.31 -30.62
N GLN A 524 -13.52 -5.09 -30.46
CA GLN A 524 -13.00 -4.28 -31.58
C GLN A 524 -11.78 -4.95 -32.25
N ARG A 525 -10.87 -5.52 -31.46
CA ARG A 525 -9.73 -6.27 -32.01
C ARG A 525 -10.17 -7.50 -32.79
N LEU A 526 -11.17 -8.23 -32.30
CA LEU A 526 -11.74 -9.37 -33.01
C LEU A 526 -12.41 -8.94 -34.32
N LEU A 527 -13.21 -7.87 -34.31
CA LEU A 527 -13.85 -7.33 -35.51
C LEU A 527 -12.85 -6.83 -36.56
N GLN A 528 -11.68 -6.33 -36.13
CA GLN A 528 -10.60 -5.94 -37.04
C GLN A 528 -9.83 -7.14 -37.61
N ALA A 529 -9.76 -8.24 -36.85
CA ALA A 529 -9.00 -9.44 -37.22
C ALA A 529 -9.82 -10.47 -38.02
N CYS A 530 -11.14 -10.43 -37.92
CA CYS A 530 -12.07 -11.25 -38.71
C CYS A 530 -12.35 -10.58 -40.05
#